data_AF-A0AAJ1LKE5-F1
#
_entry.id   AF-A0AAJ1LKE5-F1
#
_cell.length_a   1.000
_cell.length_b   1.000
_cell.length_c   1.000
_cell.angle_alpha   90.00
_cell.angle_beta   90.00
_cell.angle_gamma   90.00
#
_symmetry.space_group_name_H-M   'P 1'
#
loop_
_entity.id
_entity.type
_entity.pdbx_description
1 polymer ?
#
loop_
_entity_poly.entity_id
_entity_poly.type
_entity_poly.pdbx_seq_one_letter_code
_entity_poly.pdbx_strand_id
1 'polypeptide(L)' 'MAICYDRLWKLLIDKKMNRTELKETSGISFNVLARLGKNEPVSFESIEKICFTLNCNIEDI' A
#
# COMPACT_ATOMS: atom_id res chain seq x y z
N MET A 1 6.87 -2.55 17.11
CA MET A 1 6.42 -3.24 15.87
C MET A 1 6.95 -2.42 14.71
N ALA A 2 7.83 -2.99 13.86
CA ALA A 2 8.75 -2.22 13.03
C ALA A 2 8.15 -1.62 11.73
N ILE A 3 6.93 -1.99 11.36
CA ILE A 3 6.30 -1.58 10.09
C ILE A 3 4.90 -1.07 10.40
N CYS A 4 4.57 0.12 9.89
CA CYS A 4 3.29 0.78 10.14
C CYS A 4 2.79 1.43 8.85
N TYR A 5 1.79 0.81 8.22
CA TYR A 5 1.21 1.30 6.96
C TYR A 5 0.11 2.36 7.18
N ASP A 6 0.06 2.97 8.38
CA ASP A 6 -0.98 3.98 8.70
C ASP A 6 -0.85 5.23 7.82
N ARG A 7 0.39 5.58 7.45
CA ARG A 7 0.66 6.66 6.48
C ARG A 7 0.11 6.33 5.10
N LEU A 8 0.35 5.12 4.60
CA LEU A 8 -0.25 4.63 3.35
C LEU A 8 -1.79 4.72 3.39
N TRP A 9 -2.43 4.31 4.49
CA TRP A 9 -3.89 4.39 4.62
C TRP A 9 -4.40 5.83 4.63
N LYS A 10 -3.69 6.77 5.27
CA LYS A 10 -4.01 8.20 5.21
C LYS A 10 -3.85 8.76 3.80
N LEU A 11 -2.80 8.38 3.09
CA LEU A 11 -2.53 8.81 1.72
C LEU A 11 -3.62 8.30 0.75
N LEU A 12 -4.12 7.09 1.00
CA LEU A 12 -5.29 6.54 0.30
C LEU A 12 -6.56 7.37 0.52
N ILE A 13 -6.81 7.82 1.75
CA ILE A 13 -7.95 8.68 2.07
C ILE A 13 -7.80 10.04 1.39
N ASP A 14 -6.61 10.63 1.41
CA ASP A 14 -6.30 11.91 0.75
C ASP A 14 -6.57 11.84 -0.76
N LYS A 15 -6.21 10.72 -1.40
CA LYS A 15 -6.46 10.45 -2.83
C LYS A 15 -7.85 9.93 -3.14
N LYS A 16 -8.75 9.81 -2.15
CA LYS A 16 -10.09 9.20 -2.28
C LYS A 16 -10.07 7.81 -2.93
N MET A 17 -9.05 7.01 -2.64
CA MET A 17 -8.92 5.64 -3.14
C MET A 17 -9.28 4.62 -2.07
N ASN A 18 -10.03 3.59 -2.46
CA ASN A 18 -10.30 2.45 -1.59
C ASN A 18 -9.19 1.40 -1.65
N ARG A 19 -9.11 0.55 -0.61
CA ARG A 19 -8.17 -0.58 -0.55
C ARG A 19 -8.28 -1.54 -1.75
N THR A 20 -9.51 -1.73 -2.23
CA THR A 20 -9.79 -2.57 -3.41
C THR A 20 -9.29 -1.90 -4.68
N GLU A 21 -9.49 -0.59 -4.82
CA GLU A 21 -9.01 0.18 -5.98
C GLU A 21 -7.49 0.26 -5.99
N LEU A 22 -6.85 0.45 -4.82
CA LEU A 22 -5.40 0.33 -4.69
C LEU A 22 -4.94 -1.00 -5.28
N LYS A 23 -5.57 -2.11 -4.88
CA LYS A 23 -5.20 -3.44 -5.35
C LYS A 23 -5.35 -3.56 -6.88
N GLU A 24 -6.44 -3.06 -7.45
CA GLU A 24 -6.65 -3.09 -8.90
C GLU A 24 -5.67 -2.20 -9.65
N THR A 25 -5.42 -0.97 -9.18
CA THR A 25 -4.54 -0.01 -9.85
C THR A 25 -3.05 -0.27 -9.66
N SER A 26 -2.64 -0.89 -8.54
CA SER A 26 -1.25 -1.32 -8.32
C SER A 26 -0.97 -2.74 -8.80
N GLY A 27 -2.00 -3.50 -9.19
CA GLY A 27 -1.84 -4.86 -9.67
C GLY A 27 -1.25 -5.81 -8.62
N ILE A 28 -1.41 -5.50 -7.32
CA ILE A 28 -0.94 -6.37 -6.23
C ILE A 28 -1.90 -7.53 -5.99
N SER A 29 -1.34 -8.64 -5.49
CA SER A 29 -2.15 -9.79 -5.08
C SER A 29 -2.93 -9.50 -3.81
N PHE A 30 -4.08 -10.18 -3.64
CA PHE A 30 -4.91 -10.07 -2.44
C PHE A 30 -4.14 -10.37 -1.14
N ASN A 31 -3.17 -11.29 -1.21
CA ASN A 31 -2.30 -11.62 -0.09
C ASN A 31 -1.48 -10.41 0.39
N VAL A 32 -0.97 -9.58 -0.53
CA VAL A 32 -0.24 -8.35 -0.20
C VAL A 32 -1.16 -7.39 0.53
N LEU A 33 -2.39 -7.19 0.02
CA LEU A 33 -3.39 -6.32 0.66
C LEU A 33 -3.73 -6.78 2.09
N ALA A 34 -3.87 -8.10 2.30
CA ALA A 34 -4.12 -8.66 3.62
C ALA A 34 -2.92 -8.43 4.58
N ARG A 35 -1.69 -8.58 4.08
CA ARG A 35 -0.46 -8.34 4.85
C ARG A 35 -0.30 -6.86 5.22
N LEU A 36 -0.61 -5.94 4.30
CA LEU A 36 -0.67 -4.50 4.59
C LEU A 36 -1.66 -4.20 5.72
N GLY A 37 -2.85 -4.82 5.68
CA GLY A 37 -3.86 -4.68 6.73
C GLY A 37 -3.44 -5.23 8.10
N LYS A 38 -2.53 -6.22 8.11
CA LYS A 38 -1.98 -6.83 9.33
C LYS A 38 -0.66 -6.21 9.80
N ASN A 39 -0.16 -5.16 9.12
CA ASN A 39 1.17 -4.58 9.36
C ASN A 39 2.30 -5.62 9.24
N GLU A 40 2.15 -6.56 8.31
CA GLU A 40 3.17 -7.55 7.99
C GLU A 40 4.12 -7.03 6.90
N PRO A 41 5.39 -7.48 6.87
CA PRO A 41 6.32 -7.13 5.80
C PRO A 41 5.82 -7.65 4.45
N VAL A 42 5.80 -6.78 3.44
CA VAL A 42 5.51 -7.14 2.05
C VAL A 42 6.78 -7.06 1.20
N SER A 43 6.78 -7.74 0.05
CA SER A 43 7.91 -7.71 -0.88
C SER A 43 8.13 -6.30 -1.44
N PHE A 44 9.39 -5.93 -1.63
CA PHE A 44 9.78 -4.63 -2.17
C PHE A 44 9.10 -4.32 -3.52
N GLU A 45 9.00 -5.32 -4.40
CA GLU A 45 8.28 -5.19 -5.69
C GLU A 45 6.82 -4.74 -5.52
N SER A 46 6.14 -5.21 -4.47
CA SER A 46 4.76 -4.79 -4.20
C SER A 46 4.70 -3.36 -3.69
N ILE A 47 5.66 -2.96 -2.86
CA ILE A 47 5.78 -1.58 -2.38
C ILE A 47 6.05 -0.65 -3.57
N GLU A 48 6.99 -0.99 -4.45
CA GLU A 48 7.28 -0.19 -5.65
C GLU A 48 6.05 0.00 -6.53
N LYS A 49 5.26 -1.05 -6.77
CA LYS A 49 4.00 -0.96 -7.52
C LYS A 49 3.01 -0.01 -6.86
N ILE A 50 2.81 -0.15 -5.54
CA ILE A 50 1.93 0.73 -4.76
C ILE A 50 2.40 2.19 -4.82
N CYS A 51 3.71 2.39 -4.64
CA CYS A 51 4.39 3.67 -4.67
C CYS A 51 4.22 4.37 -6.03
N PHE A 52 4.39 3.61 -7.11
CA PHE A 52 4.23 4.08 -8.48
C PHE A 52 2.78 4.47 -8.79
N THR A 53 1.82 3.64 -8.36
CA THR A 53 0.38 3.89 -8.54
C THR A 53 -0.11 5.11 -7.75
N LEU A 54 0.32 5.23 -6.50
CA LEU A 54 -0.07 6.36 -5.65
C LEU A 54 0.78 7.61 -5.92
N ASN A 55 1.85 7.49 -6.69
CA ASN A 55 2.84 8.55 -6.89
C ASN A 55 3.36 9.09 -5.53
N CYS A 56 3.64 8.19 -4.60
CA CYS A 56 4.22 8.51 -3.29
C CYS A 56 5.67 8.03 -3.23
N ASN A 57 6.36 8.26 -2.11
CA ASN A 57 7.69 7.68 -1.85
C ASN A 57 7.57 6.45 -0.95
N ILE A 58 8.58 5.60 -0.94
CA ILE A 58 8.65 4.44 -0.04
C ILE A 58 8.66 4.90 1.43
N GLU A 59 9.16 6.10 1.71
CA GLU A 59 9.16 6.71 3.05
C GLU A 59 7.75 7.09 3.55
N ASP A 60 6.77 7.18 2.65
CA ASP A 60 5.37 7.46 2.96
C ASP A 60 4.53 6.18 3.18
N ILE A 61 5.11 4.99 2.94
CA ILE A 61 4.43 3.69 3.00
C ILE A 61 4.71 2.96 4.30
#